data_AF-A0A938FGV0-F1
#
_entry.id   AF-A0A938FGV0-F1
#
_cell.length_a   1.000
_cell.length_b   1.000
_cell.length_c   1.000
_cell.angle_alpha   90.00
_cell.angle_beta   90.00
_cell.angle_gamma   90.00
#
_symmetry.space_group_name_H-M   'P 1'
#
loop_
_entity.id
_entity.type
_entity.pdbx_description
1 polymer ?
#
loop_
_entity_poly.entity_id
_entity_poly.type
_entity_poly.pdbx_seq_one_letter_code
_entity_poly.pdbx_strand_id
1 'polypeptide(L)' 'MERPGRFEHTRFLGDKRTQLVYDLDSWTDESVIDDIVANEVGLCFGPDTLAEARNRGYTLATPGASRRHHKPRA' A
#
# COMPACT_ATOMS: atom_id res chain seq x y z
N MET A 1 -7.20 8.99 8.82
CA MET A 1 -8.03 7.81 8.54
C MET A 1 -8.01 6.84 9.70
N GLU A 2 -9.12 6.13 9.89
CA GLU A 2 -9.11 4.92 10.69
C GLU A 2 -8.37 3.82 9.92
N ARG A 3 -7.54 3.05 10.62
CA ARG A 3 -6.77 1.97 9.98
C ARG A 3 -7.71 0.82 9.62
N PRO A 4 -7.60 0.24 8.41
CA PRO A 4 -8.44 -0.90 8.05
C PRO A 4 -8.15 -2.09 8.97
N GLY A 5 -9.18 -2.85 9.37
CA GLY A 5 -9.07 -3.91 10.38
C GLY A 5 -7.94 -4.94 10.15
N ARG A 6 -7.75 -5.40 8.90
CA ARG A 6 -6.66 -6.34 8.57
C ARG A 6 -5.26 -5.73 8.64
N PHE A 7 -5.16 -4.41 8.72
CA PHE A 7 -3.92 -3.62 8.67
C PHE A 7 -3.72 -2.74 9.92
N GLU A 8 -4.47 -2.99 11.01
CA GLU A 8 -4.44 -2.20 12.26
C GLU A 8 -3.02 -1.97 12.80
N HIS A 9 -2.12 -2.95 12.66
CA HIS A 9 -0.75 -2.89 13.17
C HIS A 9 0.32 -2.60 12.10
N THR A 10 -0.08 -2.15 10.91
CA THR A 10 0.84 -1.95 9.77
C THR A 10 0.83 -0.51 9.31
N ARG A 11 1.97 0.17 9.30
CA ARG A 11 2.13 1.52 8.77
C ARG A 11 2.23 1.52 7.24
N PHE A 12 2.95 0.57 6.65
CA PHE A 12 3.17 0.55 5.19
C PHE A 12 2.26 -0.46 4.51
N LEU A 13 1.33 0.04 3.68
CA LEU A 13 0.43 -0.79 2.86
C LEU A 13 0.89 -0.78 1.41
N GLY A 14 1.25 -1.95 0.88
CA GLY A 14 1.56 -2.09 -0.55
C GLY A 14 0.31 -2.42 -1.37
N ASP A 15 0.22 -1.89 -2.58
CA ASP A 15 -0.75 -2.33 -3.59
C ASP A 15 -0.08 -3.27 -4.61
N LYS A 16 -0.53 -4.54 -4.63
CA LYS A 16 -0.02 -5.59 -5.53
C LYS A 16 -0.18 -5.24 -7.02
N ARG A 17 -1.13 -4.36 -7.38
CA ARG A 17 -1.41 -3.97 -8.76
C ARG A 17 -0.42 -2.93 -9.27
N THR A 18 -0.01 -2.00 -8.44
CA THR A 18 0.76 -0.82 -8.87
C THR A 18 2.21 -0.84 -8.40
N GLN A 19 2.57 -1.70 -7.44
CA GLN A 19 3.84 -1.65 -6.71
C GLN A 19 4.08 -0.28 -6.05
N LEU A 20 3.00 0.39 -5.66
CA LEU A 20 3.07 1.56 -4.79
C LEU A 20 2.91 1.13 -3.34
N VAL A 21 3.66 1.78 -2.45
CA VAL A 21 3.50 1.64 -1.01
C VAL A 21 2.99 2.95 -0.42
N TYR A 22 1.96 2.86 0.39
CA TYR A 22 1.28 3.96 1.06
C TYR A 22 1.68 3.95 2.54
N ASP A 23 2.08 5.11 3.05
CA ASP A 23 2.34 5.31 4.47
C ASP A 23 1.05 5.77 5.15
N LEU A 24 0.39 4.86 5.86
CA LEU A 24 -0.92 5.10 6.48
C LEU A 24 -0.89 6.19 7.58
N ASP A 25 0.30 6.57 8.08
CA ASP A 25 0.42 7.68 9.02
C ASP A 25 0.39 9.05 8.34
N SER A 26 0.73 9.12 7.05
CA SER A 26 0.86 10.38 6.31
C SER A 26 -0.13 10.52 5.14
N TRP A 27 -0.69 9.41 4.66
CA TRP A 27 -1.60 9.40 3.53
C TRP A 27 -2.99 9.88 3.94
N THR A 28 -3.57 10.80 3.16
CA THR A 28 -4.83 11.46 3.50
C THR A 28 -6.01 11.04 2.64
N ASP A 29 -5.76 10.40 1.49
CA ASP A 29 -6.83 9.96 0.60
C ASP A 29 -7.26 8.54 0.95
N GLU A 30 -8.32 8.45 1.76
CA GLU A 30 -8.86 7.19 2.27
C GLU A 30 -9.43 6.31 1.15
N SER A 31 -9.95 6.93 0.09
CA SER A 31 -10.60 6.20 -1.03
C SER A 31 -9.66 5.24 -1.74
N VAL A 32 -8.36 5.58 -1.80
CA VAL A 32 -7.32 4.73 -2.38
C VAL A 32 -7.08 3.50 -1.51
N ILE A 33 -7.05 3.68 -0.19
CA ILE A 33 -6.82 2.58 0.76
C ILE A 33 -8.05 1.67 0.80
N ASP A 34 -9.25 2.25 0.82
CA ASP A 34 -10.51 1.51 0.77
C ASP A 34 -10.59 0.65 -0.48
N ASP A 35 -10.22 1.18 -1.66
CA ASP A 35 -10.15 0.39 -2.90
C ASP A 35 -9.15 -0.77 -2.79
N ILE A 36 -7.96 -0.53 -2.23
CA ILE A 36 -6.95 -1.59 -2.05
C ILE A 36 -7.46 -2.71 -1.13
N VAL A 37 -8.15 -2.35 -0.05
CA VAL A 37 -8.70 -3.30 0.93
C VAL A 37 -9.89 -4.05 0.34
N ALA A 38 -10.83 -3.34 -0.29
CA ALA A 38 -12.04 -3.92 -0.87
C ALA A 38 -11.74 -4.93 -2.00
N ASN A 39 -10.67 -4.68 -2.76
CA ASN A 39 -10.22 -5.59 -3.81
C ASN A 39 -9.24 -6.68 -3.31
N GLU A 40 -8.92 -6.71 -2.02
CA GLU A 40 -7.98 -7.66 -1.40
C GLU A 40 -6.59 -7.68 -2.09
N VAL A 41 -6.18 -6.52 -2.59
CA VAL A 41 -4.91 -6.31 -3.30
C VAL A 41 -3.83 -5.66 -2.43
N GLY A 42 -4.13 -5.40 -1.16
CA GLY A 42 -3.17 -4.95 -0.15
C GLY A 42 -2.16 -6.03 0.26
N LEU A 43 -0.97 -5.59 0.69
CA LEU A 43 0.01 -6.43 1.37
C LEU A 43 0.75 -5.69 2.50
N CYS A 44 1.19 -6.46 3.49
CA CYS A 44 2.09 -6.01 4.54
C CYS A 44 3.55 -6.35 4.20
N PHE A 45 4.48 -5.65 4.84
CA PHE A 45 5.91 -5.91 4.75
C PHE A 45 6.43 -6.49 6.07
N GLY A 46 7.40 -7.40 5.97
CA GLY A 46 8.07 -7.98 7.13
C GLY A 46 9.57 -7.79 6.96
N PRO A 47 10.22 -6.85 7.69
CA PRO A 47 9.65 -5.93 8.70
C PRO A 47 8.80 -4.79 8.09
N ASP A 48 7.90 -4.19 8.88
CA ASP A 48 7.04 -3.06 8.46
C ASP A 48 7.83 -1.75 8.34
N THR A 49 8.64 -1.65 7.29
CA THR A 49 9.50 -0.50 7.04
C THR A 49 9.47 -0.13 5.56
N LEU A 50 9.65 1.16 5.27
CA LEU A 50 9.80 1.63 3.89
C LEU A 50 11.00 1.01 3.18
N ALA A 51 12.08 0.71 3.92
CA ALA A 51 13.26 0.04 3.37
C ALA A 51 12.90 -1.36 2.84
N GLU A 52 12.13 -2.15 3.60
CA GLU A 52 11.68 -3.47 3.15
C GLU A 52 10.78 -3.38 1.92
N ALA A 53 9.84 -2.43 1.89
CA ALA A 53 8.99 -2.20 0.73
C ALA A 53 9.82 -1.90 -0.53
N ARG A 54 10.83 -1.03 -0.41
CA ARG A 54 11.76 -0.69 -1.51
C ARG A 54 12.59 -1.88 -1.96
N ASN A 55 13.07 -2.71 -1.03
CA ASN A 55 13.79 -3.94 -1.37
C ASN A 55 12.92 -4.93 -2.17
N ARG A 56 11.60 -4.90 -1.97
CA ARG A 56 10.60 -5.65 -2.77
C ARG A 56 10.15 -4.95 -4.05
N GLY A 57 10.80 -3.84 -4.42
CA GLY A 57 10.53 -3.07 -5.64
C GLY A 57 9.37 -2.09 -5.54
N TYR A 58 8.83 -1.82 -4.34
CA TYR A 58 7.78 -0.83 -4.17
C TYR A 58 8.33 0.58 -4.16
N THR A 59 7.55 1.51 -4.71
CA THR A 59 7.86 2.95 -4.68
C THR A 59 6.88 3.67 -3.78
N LEU A 60 7.36 4.58 -2.93
CA LEU A 60 6.51 5.38 -2.06
C LEU A 60 5.52 6.19 -2.90
N ALA A 61 4.23 6.10 -2.58
CA ALA A 61 3.20 6.88 -3.23
C ALA A 61 3.34 8.36 -2.89
N THR A 62 3.11 9.21 -3.89
CA THR A 62 2.97 10.66 -3.72
C THR A 62 1.59 11.08 -4.20
N PRO A 63 0.99 12.16 -3.68
CA PRO A 63 -0.30 12.65 -4.18
C PRO A 63 -0.28 12.81 -5.71
N GLY A 64 -1.30 12.29 -6.38
CA GLY A 64 -1.39 12.29 -7.85
C GLY A 64 -0.50 11.28 -8.58
N ALA A 65 0.28 10.44 -7.86
CA ALA A 65 1.01 9.36 -8.49
C ALA A 65 0.03 8.33 -9.07
N SER A 66 0.25 7.95 -10.32
CA SER A 66 -0.42 6.82 -10.94
C SER A 66 0.61 5.85 -11.50
N ARG A 67 0.30 4.56 -11.43
CA ARG A 67 1.05 3.50 -12.11
C ARG A 67 0.09 2.61 -12.88
N ARG A 68 0.62 1.93 -13.88
CA ARG A 68 -0.15 0.93 -14.61
C ARG A 68 -0.53 -0.20 -13.67
N HIS A 69 -1.80 -0.61 -13.70
CA HIS A 69 -2.25 -1.79 -12.99
C HIS A 69 -1.67 -3.03 -13.68
N HIS A 70 -0.75 -3.69 -12.99
CA HIS A 70 -0.28 -5.02 -13.34
C HIS A 70 -1.23 -6.06 -12.76
N LYS A 71 -1.29 -7.23 -13.41
CA LYS A 71 -1.93 -8.39 -12.79
C LYS A 71 -1.20 -8.69 -11.47
N PRO A 72 -1.92 -8.91 -10.35
CA PRO A 72 -1.29 -9.27 -9.09
C PRO A 72 -0.36 -10.46 -9.32
N ARG A 73 0.89 -10.35 -8.87
CA ARG A 73 1.82 -11.49 -8.94
C ARG A 73 1.34 -12.51 -7.91
N ALA A 74 1.10 -13.74 -8.36
CA ALA A 74 0.69 -14.88 -7.54
C ALA A 74 1.78 -15.25 -6.53
#